data_AF-A0A126V5Z1-F1
#
_entry.id   AF-A0A126V5Z1-F1
#
_cell.length_a   1.000
_cell.length_b   1.000
_cell.length_c   1.000
_cell.angle_alpha   90.00
_cell.angle_beta   90.00
_cell.angle_gamma   90.00
#
_symmetry.space_group_name_H-M   'P 1'
#
loop_
_entity.id
_entity.type
_entity.pdbx_description
1 polymer ?
#
loop_
_entity_poly.entity_id
_entity_poly.type
_entity_poly.pdbx_seq_one_letter_code
_entity_poly.pdbx_strand_id
1 'polypeptide(L)'
;MGVPVVAEQSNQPESTWEEVGRWIETPHHEKLLRLRRDPATSIAPFTTDGCSGGMSAAWTPVAQIIPGFAENYSESPPWEACCVVHDQAYYNAGETQTALESYNARLNADEALMQCVLQDGVQRRDTLAEEFSIDTSVVDQAYTLIANGMYQAVRLGGGPCSGLSWRWGYGYPSCLWSN
;
A
#
# COMPACT_ATOMS: atom_id res chain seq x y z
N MET A 1 -30.85 -30.32 0.17
CA MET A 1 -29.88 -30.36 -0.95
C MET A 1 -29.76 -28.94 -1.46
N GLY A 2 -28.74 -28.20 -1.01
CA GLY A 2 -28.49 -26.83 -1.43
C GLY A 2 -27.40 -26.83 -2.50
N VAL A 3 -27.66 -26.15 -3.61
CA VAL A 3 -26.67 -25.92 -4.68
C VAL A 3 -25.72 -24.82 -4.19
N PRO A 4 -24.39 -24.94 -4.39
CA PRO A 4 -23.46 -23.87 -4.04
C PRO A 4 -23.55 -22.76 -5.09
N VAL A 5 -23.66 -21.50 -4.62
CA VAL A 5 -23.47 -20.32 -5.45
C VAL A 5 -21.96 -20.15 -5.62
N VAL A 6 -21.46 -20.45 -6.82
CA VAL A 6 -20.09 -20.10 -7.21
C VAL A 6 -20.09 -18.60 -7.52
N ALA A 7 -19.28 -17.83 -6.80
CA ALA A 7 -19.08 -16.42 -7.08
C ALA A 7 -18.43 -16.29 -8.47
N GLU A 8 -19.17 -15.78 -9.44
CA GLU A 8 -18.66 -15.38 -10.75
C GLU A 8 -17.67 -14.23 -10.54
N GLN A 9 -16.39 -14.53 -10.75
CA GLN A 9 -15.36 -13.50 -10.87
C GLN A 9 -15.68 -12.69 -12.12
N SER A 10 -16.03 -11.42 -11.92
CA SER A 10 -16.36 -10.49 -13.00
C SER A 10 -15.16 -10.32 -13.93
N ASN A 11 -15.28 -10.84 -15.15
CA ASN A 11 -14.32 -10.70 -16.22
C ASN A 11 -14.43 -9.27 -16.81
N GLN A 12 -13.83 -8.29 -16.14
CA GLN A 12 -13.67 -6.93 -16.67
C GLN A 12 -12.31 -6.82 -17.38
N PRO A 13 -12.24 -6.21 -18.58
CA PRO A 13 -10.96 -5.96 -19.23
C PRO A 13 -10.16 -4.99 -18.36
N GLU A 14 -8.88 -5.32 -18.14
CA GLU A 14 -7.96 -4.45 -17.43
C GLU A 14 -7.84 -3.11 -18.13
N SER A 15 -7.61 -2.06 -17.34
CA SER A 15 -7.32 -0.75 -17.92
C SER A 15 -5.97 -0.79 -18.65
N THR A 16 -5.84 -0.01 -19.72
CA THR A 16 -4.59 0.10 -20.48
C THR A 16 -3.38 0.47 -19.61
N TRP A 17 -3.62 1.20 -18.52
CA TRP A 17 -2.57 1.58 -17.57
C TRP A 17 -2.09 0.42 -16.69
N GLU A 18 -2.98 -0.50 -16.32
CA GLU A 18 -2.60 -1.73 -15.60
C GLU A 18 -1.83 -2.67 -16.51
N GLU A 19 -2.24 -2.80 -17.78
CA GLU A 19 -1.51 -3.61 -18.77
C GLU A 19 -0.07 -3.10 -18.98
N VAL A 20 0.09 -1.78 -19.14
CA VAL A 20 1.40 -1.13 -19.29
C VAL A 20 2.22 -1.27 -18.00
N GLY A 21 1.62 -1.01 -16.84
CA GLY A 21 2.27 -1.16 -15.55
C GLY A 21 2.79 -2.57 -15.33
N ARG A 22 1.96 -3.58 -15.61
CA ARG A 22 2.36 -4.99 -15.56
C ARG A 22 3.53 -5.28 -16.47
N TRP A 23 3.50 -4.82 -17.72
CA TRP A 23 4.59 -5.07 -18.66
C TRP A 23 5.93 -4.48 -18.17
N ILE A 24 5.90 -3.30 -17.57
CA ILE A 24 7.09 -2.63 -16.99
C ILE A 24 7.60 -3.35 -15.73
N GLU A 25 6.69 -3.78 -14.85
CA GLU A 25 7.07 -4.35 -13.54
C GLU A 25 7.45 -5.84 -13.62
N THR A 26 6.92 -6.59 -14.59
CA THR A 26 7.11 -8.06 -14.70
C THR A 26 8.58 -8.50 -14.61
N PRO A 27 9.54 -7.90 -15.33
CA PRO A 27 10.95 -8.28 -15.22
C PRO A 27 11.54 -8.13 -13.80
N HIS A 28 11.06 -7.14 -13.05
CA HIS A 28 11.49 -6.92 -11.67
C HIS A 28 10.87 -7.95 -10.71
N HIS A 29 9.61 -8.33 -10.94
CA HIS A 29 9.00 -9.46 -10.23
C HIS A 29 9.75 -10.77 -10.49
N GLU A 30 10.17 -11.05 -11.73
CA GLU A 30 10.99 -12.22 -12.05
C GLU A 30 12.31 -12.24 -11.28
N LYS A 31 13.00 -11.09 -11.20
CA LYS A 31 14.23 -10.95 -10.41
C LYS A 31 14.01 -11.21 -8.92
N LEU A 32 12.96 -10.65 -8.34
CA LEU A 32 12.61 -10.90 -6.93
C LEU A 32 12.31 -12.40 -6.69
N LEU A 33 11.60 -13.05 -7.61
CA LEU A 33 11.32 -14.48 -7.50
C LEU A 33 12.57 -15.35 -7.57
N ARG A 34 13.58 -14.97 -8.37
CA ARG A 34 14.89 -15.66 -8.39
C ARG A 34 15.57 -15.55 -7.03
N LEU A 35 15.61 -14.35 -6.42
CA LEU A 35 16.16 -14.17 -5.08
C LEU A 35 15.44 -15.02 -4.05
N ARG A 36 14.11 -15.04 -4.07
CA ARG A 36 13.33 -15.82 -3.09
C ARG A 36 13.52 -17.33 -3.22
N ARG A 37 13.81 -17.83 -4.42
CA ARG A 37 14.06 -19.26 -4.67
C ARG A 37 15.49 -19.68 -4.38
N ASP A 38 16.42 -18.73 -4.27
CA ASP A 38 17.81 -19.02 -3.94
C ASP A 38 17.92 -19.42 -2.46
N PRO A 39 18.33 -20.67 -2.14
CA PRO A 39 18.46 -21.13 -0.76
C PRO A 39 19.54 -20.38 0.05
N ALA A 40 20.43 -19.63 -0.61
CA ALA A 40 21.40 -18.78 0.07
C ALA A 40 20.81 -17.41 0.49
N THR A 41 19.61 -17.07 0.03
CA THR A 41 18.96 -15.80 0.38
C THR A 41 18.33 -15.88 1.77
N SER A 42 18.78 -15.00 2.67
CA SER A 42 18.12 -14.75 3.96
C SER A 42 17.28 -13.47 3.88
N ILE A 43 16.07 -13.51 4.43
CA ILE A 43 15.24 -12.32 4.61
C ILE A 43 15.71 -11.53 5.84
N ALA A 44 15.81 -10.21 5.74
CA ALA A 44 16.08 -9.33 6.88
C ALA A 44 14.90 -9.39 7.89
N PRO A 45 15.07 -9.00 9.16
CA PRO A 45 13.95 -8.84 10.09
C PRO A 45 12.90 -7.86 9.55
N PHE A 46 11.62 -8.10 9.88
CA PHE A 46 10.56 -7.16 9.56
C PHE A 46 10.78 -5.82 10.27
N THR A 47 10.64 -4.74 9.51
CA THR A 47 10.66 -3.36 10.01
C THR A 47 9.49 -2.62 9.38
N THR A 48 8.81 -1.79 10.16
CA THR A 48 7.77 -0.87 9.68
C THR A 48 8.09 0.52 10.22
N ASP A 49 7.78 1.52 9.41
CA ASP A 49 7.85 2.93 9.80
C ASP A 49 6.43 3.54 9.85
N GLY A 50 5.39 2.70 9.84
CA GLY A 50 4.00 3.11 9.72
C GLY A 50 3.70 3.56 8.30
N CYS A 51 3.02 4.69 8.12
CA CYS A 51 2.75 5.26 6.79
C CYS A 51 3.94 6.03 6.21
N SER A 52 5.14 5.84 6.76
CA SER A 52 6.16 6.87 6.69
C SER A 52 7.16 6.78 5.57
N GLY A 53 7.09 5.75 4.71
CA GLY A 53 7.97 5.49 3.57
C GLY A 53 8.18 6.67 2.61
N GLY A 54 8.81 7.74 3.09
CA GLY A 54 8.84 9.09 2.52
C GLY A 54 7.68 10.04 2.91
N MET A 55 6.51 9.58 3.36
CA MET A 55 5.35 10.46 3.59
C MET A 55 5.21 11.03 5.00
N SER A 56 5.70 10.41 6.08
CA SER A 56 5.63 11.09 7.41
C SER A 56 6.69 12.18 7.57
N ALA A 57 7.75 12.15 6.76
CA ALA A 57 8.63 13.28 6.54
C ALA A 57 7.91 14.46 5.87
N ALA A 58 6.82 14.22 5.12
CA ALA A 58 5.90 15.24 4.60
C ALA A 58 4.72 15.52 5.56
N TRP A 59 4.28 14.54 6.37
CA TRP A 59 3.28 14.71 7.43
C TRP A 59 3.75 15.66 8.51
N THR A 60 5.03 15.59 8.89
CA THR A 60 5.63 16.50 9.90
C THR A 60 5.50 17.99 9.49
N PRO A 61 5.94 18.42 8.28
CA PRO A 61 5.73 19.81 7.85
C PRO A 61 4.26 20.14 7.57
N VAL A 62 3.43 19.21 7.07
CA VAL A 62 1.98 19.46 6.89
C VAL A 62 1.26 19.66 8.22
N ALA A 63 1.58 18.86 9.24
CA ALA A 63 1.08 18.99 10.61
C ALA A 63 1.57 20.28 11.30
N GLN A 64 2.68 20.85 10.83
CA GLN A 64 3.22 22.15 11.29
C GLN A 64 2.63 23.35 10.53
N ILE A 65 2.08 23.15 9.32
CA ILE A 65 1.48 24.22 8.50
C ILE A 65 0.03 24.51 8.92
N ILE A 66 -0.70 23.50 9.42
CA ILE A 66 -2.09 23.66 9.87
C ILE A 66 -2.09 23.95 11.39
N PRO A 67 -2.46 25.17 11.82
CA PRO A 67 -2.49 25.50 13.25
C PRO A 67 -3.43 24.56 14.03
N GLY A 68 -2.94 23.98 15.13
CA GLY A 68 -3.70 23.06 15.99
C GLY A 68 -3.74 21.61 15.52
N PHE A 69 -3.16 21.28 14.36
CA PHE A 69 -3.22 19.91 13.81
C PHE A 69 -2.36 18.92 14.61
N ALA A 70 -1.13 19.28 14.98
CA ALA A 70 -0.29 18.43 15.84
C ALA A 70 -0.73 18.40 17.32
N GLU A 71 -1.53 19.37 17.77
CA GLU A 71 -2.09 19.38 19.14
C GLU A 71 -3.34 18.50 19.25
N ASN A 72 -4.07 18.30 18.14
CA ASN A 72 -5.29 17.47 18.09
C ASN A 72 -5.07 16.08 17.49
N TYR A 73 -3.95 15.83 16.81
CA TYR A 73 -3.61 14.51 16.23
C TYR A 73 -2.29 13.97 16.79
N SER A 74 -2.23 12.66 17.04
CA SER A 74 -1.00 11.96 17.44
C SER A 74 0.14 12.16 16.43
N GLU A 75 1.39 11.96 16.86
CA GLU A 75 2.58 11.99 15.98
C GLU A 75 2.45 11.08 14.74
N SER A 76 1.54 10.11 14.81
CA SER A 76 1.15 9.21 13.72
C SER A 76 -0.25 9.49 13.17
N PRO A 77 -0.48 9.31 11.85
CA PRO A 77 -1.80 9.46 11.26
C PRO A 77 -2.78 8.40 11.78
N PRO A 78 -4.09 8.70 11.80
CA PRO A 78 -5.11 7.79 12.35
C PRO A 78 -5.21 6.43 11.62
N TRP A 79 -4.73 6.35 10.38
CA TRP A 79 -4.67 5.15 9.54
C TRP A 79 -3.30 4.43 9.58
N GLU A 80 -2.42 4.72 10.54
CA GLU A 80 -1.10 4.05 10.67
C GLU A 80 -1.20 2.51 10.66
N ALA A 81 -2.23 1.96 11.31
CA ALA A 81 -2.48 0.52 11.32
C ALA A 81 -2.68 -0.06 9.91
N CYS A 82 -3.29 0.69 8.99
CA CYS A 82 -3.43 0.27 7.59
C CYS A 82 -2.07 0.14 6.90
N CYS A 83 -1.15 1.05 7.20
CA CYS A 83 0.19 1.05 6.63
C CYS A 83 1.06 -0.07 7.19
N VAL A 84 0.96 -0.37 8.50
CA VAL A 84 1.68 -1.52 9.08
C VAL A 84 1.25 -2.83 8.43
N VAL A 85 -0.04 -3.00 8.11
CA VAL A 85 -0.54 -4.18 7.38
C VAL A 85 0.00 -4.21 5.95
N HIS A 86 0.06 -3.05 5.26
CA HIS A 86 0.63 -2.95 3.92
C HIS A 86 2.14 -3.28 3.92
N ASP A 87 2.89 -2.75 4.88
CA ASP A 87 4.32 -3.04 5.08
C ASP A 87 4.56 -4.54 5.26
N GLN A 88 3.71 -5.25 6.02
CA GLN A 88 3.81 -6.69 6.20
C GLN A 88 3.65 -7.46 4.88
N ALA A 89 2.70 -7.04 4.03
CA ALA A 89 2.52 -7.62 2.70
C ALA A 89 3.73 -7.32 1.80
N TYR A 90 4.23 -6.09 1.84
CA TYR A 90 5.39 -5.65 1.09
C TYR A 90 6.69 -6.32 1.52
N TYR A 91 6.86 -6.59 2.81
CA TYR A 91 8.04 -7.22 3.37
C TYR A 91 8.30 -8.60 2.76
N ASN A 92 7.28 -9.47 2.76
CA ASN A 92 7.42 -10.86 2.36
C ASN A 92 7.11 -11.11 0.88
N ALA A 93 6.52 -10.13 0.18
CA ALA A 93 6.11 -10.21 -1.22
C ALA A 93 5.15 -11.37 -1.55
N GLY A 94 4.44 -11.88 -0.55
CA GLY A 94 3.54 -13.03 -0.63
C GLY A 94 4.22 -14.36 -1.01
N GLU A 95 3.50 -15.46 -0.81
CA GLU A 95 3.90 -16.82 -1.24
C GLU A 95 3.49 -17.09 -2.71
N THR A 96 3.88 -16.19 -3.61
CA THR A 96 3.56 -16.30 -5.04
C THR A 96 4.49 -17.29 -5.73
N GLN A 97 4.17 -17.82 -6.90
CA GLN A 97 5.06 -18.73 -7.66
C GLN A 97 5.47 -18.12 -8.99
N THR A 98 4.64 -17.27 -9.58
CA THR A 98 4.91 -16.64 -10.88
C THR A 98 5.04 -15.12 -10.77
N ALA A 99 5.65 -14.48 -11.77
CA ALA A 99 5.81 -13.02 -11.78
C ALA A 99 4.45 -12.32 -11.84
N LEU A 100 3.50 -12.90 -12.58
CA LEU A 100 2.12 -12.43 -12.64
C LEU A 100 1.42 -12.53 -11.29
N GLU A 101 1.55 -13.67 -10.59
CA GLU A 101 1.01 -13.81 -9.23
C GLU A 101 1.63 -12.78 -8.27
N SER A 102 2.95 -12.55 -8.39
CA SER A 102 3.61 -11.53 -7.57
C SER A 102 3.14 -10.11 -7.88
N TYR A 103 2.89 -9.79 -9.14
CA TYR A 103 2.33 -8.51 -9.55
C TYR A 103 0.92 -8.33 -8.99
N ASN A 104 0.05 -9.35 -9.15
CA ASN A 104 -1.32 -9.32 -8.66
C ASN A 104 -1.38 -9.27 -7.13
N ALA A 105 -0.51 -9.99 -6.42
CA ALA A 105 -0.43 -9.94 -4.97
C ALA A 105 -0.06 -8.53 -4.46
N ARG A 106 0.81 -7.84 -5.19
CA ARG A 106 1.19 -6.47 -4.88
C ARG A 106 0.07 -5.48 -5.19
N LEU A 107 -0.59 -5.60 -6.35
CA LEU A 107 -1.79 -4.81 -6.67
C LEU A 107 -2.86 -4.96 -5.58
N ASN A 108 -3.14 -6.20 -5.16
CA ASN A 108 -4.10 -6.47 -4.09
C ASN A 108 -3.69 -5.83 -2.76
N ALA A 109 -2.39 -5.82 -2.42
CA ALA A 109 -1.90 -5.13 -1.23
C ALA A 109 -2.13 -3.61 -1.31
N ASP A 110 -1.83 -3.01 -2.46
CA ASP A 110 -2.01 -1.58 -2.73
C ASP A 110 -3.49 -1.16 -2.65
N GLU A 111 -4.38 -1.97 -3.22
CA GLU A 111 -5.83 -1.78 -3.12
C GLU A 111 -6.34 -1.97 -1.70
N ALA A 112 -5.83 -2.98 -0.97
CA ALA A 112 -6.20 -3.22 0.43
C ALA A 112 -5.83 -2.05 1.34
N LEU A 113 -4.67 -1.41 1.11
CA LEU A 113 -4.28 -0.18 1.81
C LEU A 113 -5.29 0.94 1.55
N MET A 114 -5.63 1.19 0.28
CA MET A 114 -6.60 2.21 -0.11
C MET A 114 -7.95 1.98 0.58
N GLN A 115 -8.47 0.74 0.53
CA GLN A 115 -9.74 0.40 1.16
C GLN A 115 -9.70 0.51 2.69
N CYS A 116 -8.60 0.13 3.33
CA CYS A 116 -8.43 0.28 4.78
C CYS A 116 -8.51 1.75 5.20
N VAL A 117 -7.83 2.65 4.48
CA VAL A 117 -7.85 4.09 4.75
C VAL A 117 -9.25 4.68 4.55
N LEU A 118 -9.95 4.31 3.47
CA LEU A 118 -11.34 4.72 3.25
C LEU A 118 -12.25 4.27 4.40
N GLN A 119 -12.07 3.04 4.86
CA GLN A 119 -12.88 2.48 5.94
C GLN A 119 -12.60 3.16 7.29
N ASP A 120 -11.34 3.50 7.59
CA ASP A 120 -10.98 4.29 8.76
C ASP A 120 -11.68 5.67 8.73
N GLY A 121 -11.74 6.29 7.54
CA GLY A 121 -12.50 7.52 7.32
C GLY A 121 -13.98 7.40 7.65
N VAL A 122 -14.63 6.35 7.16
CA VAL A 122 -16.06 6.07 7.46
C VAL A 122 -16.29 5.89 8.96
N GLN A 123 -15.38 5.18 9.65
CA GLN A 123 -15.50 4.93 11.09
C GLN A 123 -15.37 6.20 11.92
N ARG A 124 -14.58 7.16 11.47
CA ARG A 124 -14.28 8.41 12.17
C ARG A 124 -15.13 9.59 11.72
N ARG A 125 -15.92 9.41 10.66
CA ARG A 125 -16.61 10.48 9.94
C ARG A 125 -17.41 11.40 10.84
N ASP A 126 -18.29 10.83 11.65
CA ASP A 126 -19.24 11.61 12.46
C ASP A 126 -18.51 12.32 13.61
N THR A 127 -17.54 11.66 14.24
CA THR A 127 -16.68 12.25 15.28
C THR A 127 -15.87 13.43 14.75
N LEU A 128 -15.24 13.29 13.58
CA LEU A 128 -14.44 14.35 12.98
C LEU A 128 -15.32 15.52 12.49
N ALA A 129 -16.49 15.22 11.93
CA ALA A 129 -17.44 16.25 11.53
C ALA A 129 -17.87 17.12 12.73
N GLU A 130 -18.17 16.48 13.87
CA GLU A 130 -18.51 17.17 15.12
C GLU A 130 -17.32 17.98 15.67
N GLU A 131 -16.15 17.35 15.80
CA GLU A 131 -14.94 17.97 16.37
C GLU A 131 -14.50 19.23 15.60
N PHE A 132 -14.52 19.17 14.27
CA PHE A 132 -14.09 20.28 13.41
C PHE A 132 -15.25 21.19 12.99
N SER A 133 -16.49 20.90 13.40
CA SER A 133 -17.69 21.64 12.99
C SER A 133 -17.81 21.77 11.46
N ILE A 134 -17.58 20.67 10.75
CA ILE A 134 -17.63 20.56 9.28
C ILE A 134 -18.66 19.50 8.86
N ASP A 135 -19.09 19.55 7.60
CA ASP A 135 -19.97 18.51 7.05
C ASP A 135 -19.24 17.16 6.93
N THR A 136 -19.98 16.07 7.16
CA THR A 136 -19.48 14.70 6.98
C THR A 136 -18.96 14.45 5.56
N SER A 137 -19.52 15.14 4.56
CA SER A 137 -19.07 15.08 3.18
C SER A 137 -17.66 15.64 2.97
N VAL A 138 -17.21 16.59 3.81
CA VAL A 138 -15.84 17.11 3.79
C VAL A 138 -14.87 16.06 4.30
N VAL A 139 -15.24 15.32 5.36
CA VAL A 139 -14.45 14.21 5.89
C VAL A 139 -14.34 13.09 4.86
N ASP A 140 -15.45 12.70 4.22
CA ASP A 140 -15.46 11.66 3.17
C ASP A 140 -14.55 12.04 1.98
N GLN A 141 -14.58 13.32 1.55
CA GLN A 141 -13.72 13.83 0.49
C GLN A 141 -12.24 13.79 0.89
N ALA A 142 -11.91 14.20 2.12
CA ALA A 142 -10.54 14.19 2.62
C ALA A 142 -9.94 12.78 2.63
N TYR A 143 -10.65 11.79 3.21
CA TYR A 143 -10.19 10.41 3.23
C TYR A 143 -10.13 9.78 1.84
N THR A 144 -11.05 10.13 0.94
CA THR A 144 -10.98 9.70 -0.47
C THR A 144 -9.71 10.21 -1.14
N LEU A 145 -9.36 11.47 -0.94
CA LEU A 145 -8.18 12.08 -1.56
C LEU A 145 -6.88 11.49 -0.99
N ILE A 146 -6.83 11.26 0.33
CA ILE A 146 -5.71 10.60 1.01
C ILE A 146 -5.55 9.16 0.50
N ALA A 147 -6.60 8.35 0.50
CA ALA A 147 -6.55 6.95 0.09
C ALA A 147 -6.10 6.80 -1.37
N ASN A 148 -6.63 7.61 -2.28
CA ASN A 148 -6.20 7.63 -3.68
C ASN A 148 -4.75 8.10 -3.83
N GLY A 149 -4.34 9.14 -3.09
CA GLY A 149 -2.96 9.61 -3.09
C GLY A 149 -1.97 8.54 -2.64
N MET A 150 -2.31 7.82 -1.57
CA MET A 150 -1.51 6.70 -1.07
C MET A 150 -1.43 5.56 -2.09
N TYR A 151 -2.55 5.15 -2.67
CA TYR A 151 -2.59 4.14 -3.73
C TYR A 151 -1.64 4.50 -4.88
N GLN A 152 -1.73 5.71 -5.43
CA GLN A 152 -0.86 6.14 -6.53
C GLN A 152 0.62 6.17 -6.13
N ALA A 153 0.94 6.63 -4.92
CA ALA A 153 2.31 6.65 -4.43
C ALA A 153 2.92 5.24 -4.35
N VAL A 154 2.18 4.26 -3.81
CA VAL A 154 2.67 2.87 -3.70
C VAL A 154 2.72 2.16 -5.05
N ARG A 155 1.80 2.44 -5.97
CA ARG A 155 1.87 1.92 -7.35
C ARG A 155 3.11 2.41 -8.09
N LEU A 156 3.46 3.69 -7.96
CA LEU A 156 4.59 4.29 -8.69
C LEU A 156 5.95 4.00 -8.07
N GLY A 157 6.07 4.04 -6.74
CA GLY A 157 7.36 3.89 -6.05
C GLY A 157 7.62 2.49 -5.50
N GLY A 158 6.58 1.72 -5.17
CA GLY A 158 6.71 0.46 -4.47
C GLY A 158 7.27 -0.69 -5.30
N GLY A 159 7.65 -0.48 -6.56
CA GLY A 159 8.14 -1.50 -7.52
C GLY A 159 9.21 -2.44 -6.92
N PRO A 160 9.19 -3.76 -7.15
CA PRO A 160 10.31 -4.61 -6.75
C PRO A 160 11.61 -4.12 -7.40
N CYS A 161 12.74 -4.38 -6.75
CA CYS A 161 14.07 -3.97 -7.22
C CYS A 161 14.29 -2.47 -7.47
N SER A 162 13.40 -1.58 -7.00
CA SER A 162 13.54 -0.12 -7.17
C SER A 162 14.71 0.50 -6.38
N GLY A 163 15.30 -0.25 -5.46
CA GLY A 163 16.30 0.25 -4.50
C GLY A 163 15.70 1.03 -3.33
N LEU A 164 14.39 1.27 -3.32
CA LEU A 164 13.70 1.91 -2.21
C LEU A 164 13.59 0.94 -1.01
N SER A 165 13.61 1.50 0.19
CA SER A 165 13.51 0.76 1.46
C SER A 165 12.12 0.16 1.69
N TRP A 166 11.11 0.68 1.01
CA TRP A 166 9.68 0.31 1.11
C TRP A 166 9.18 -0.35 -0.18
N ARG A 167 10.08 -0.96 -0.95
CA ARG A 167 9.73 -1.68 -2.17
C ARG A 167 9.01 -3.00 -1.89
N TRP A 168 8.30 -3.51 -2.87
CA TRP A 168 7.79 -4.88 -2.86
C TRP A 168 8.95 -5.87 -2.71
N GLY A 169 8.88 -6.71 -1.67
CA GLY A 169 9.94 -7.61 -1.24
C GLY A 169 11.09 -6.94 -0.52
N TYR A 170 10.87 -5.84 0.23
CA TYR A 170 11.98 -5.13 0.89
C TYR A 170 12.72 -5.96 1.94
N GLY A 171 12.11 -7.02 2.46
CA GLY A 171 12.78 -7.98 3.34
C GLY A 171 13.91 -8.74 2.63
N TYR A 172 13.83 -8.91 1.31
CA TYR A 172 14.88 -9.58 0.53
C TYR A 172 16.04 -8.63 0.22
N PRO A 173 17.22 -9.15 -0.14
CA PRO A 173 18.30 -8.33 -0.68
C PRO A 173 17.84 -7.48 -1.88
N SER A 174 18.52 -6.36 -2.13
CA SER A 174 18.21 -5.52 -3.28
C SER A 174 18.52 -6.26 -4.58
N CYS A 175 17.54 -6.30 -5.49
CA CYS A 175 17.70 -6.83 -6.85
C CYS A 175 17.94 -5.75 -7.92
N LEU A 176 18.27 -4.52 -7.51
CA LEU A 176 18.51 -3.40 -8.43
C LEU A 176 19.66 -3.70 -9.41
N TRP A 177 20.71 -4.36 -8.93
CA TRP A 177 21.94 -4.66 -9.68
C TRP A 177 22.16 -6.14 -9.98
N SER A 178 21.24 -7.02 -9.55
CA SER A 178 21.35 -8.46 -9.81
C SER A 178 20.85 -8.80 -11.22
N ASN A 179 21.66 -9.56 -11.96
CA ASN A 179 21.34 -10.14 -13.27
C ASN A 179 20.49 -11.41 -13.14
#